data_AF-A0AAW9KMY0-F1
#
_entry.id   AF-A0AAW9KMY0-F1
#
_cell.length_a   1.000
_cell.length_b   1.000
_cell.length_c   1.000
_cell.angle_alpha   90.00
_cell.angle_beta   90.00
_cell.angle_gamma   90.00
#
_symmetry.space_group_name_H-M   'P 1'
#
loop_
_entity.id
_entity.type
_entity.pdbx_description
1 polymer ?
#
loop_
_entity_poly.entity_id
_entity_poly.type
_entity_poly.pdbx_seq_one_letter_code
_entity_poly.pdbx_strand_id
1 'polypeptide(L)' 'MKGSIRLSGIAYESLVNGPGIRRVFFSQGCKHNCEGCFNPDTHDFNGGEEKNIDSLIEDVLNNPIIKGVTFS' A
#
# COMPACT_ATOMS: atom_id res chain seq x y z
N MET A 1 -0.84 0.87 18.19
CA MET A 1 -1.33 2.26 18.14
C MET A 1 -2.67 2.20 17.42
N LYS A 2 -3.79 2.67 17.96
CA LYS A 2 -5.08 2.56 17.25
C LYS A 2 -5.16 3.59 16.11
N GLY A 3 -4.69 3.22 14.92
CA GLY A 3 -4.80 4.01 13.70
C GLY A 3 -5.23 3.14 12.51
N SER A 4 -5.98 3.75 11.58
CA SER A 4 -6.38 3.14 10.32
C SER A 4 -5.83 3.95 9.14
N ILE A 5 -5.70 3.29 7.99
CA ILE A 5 -5.32 3.91 6.72
C ILE A 5 -6.16 3.31 5.58
N ARG A 6 -6.51 4.12 4.58
CA ARG A 6 -7.16 3.63 3.35
C ARG A 6 -6.10 3.23 2.33
N LEU A 7 -6.19 1.99 1.84
CA LEU A 7 -5.33 1.46 0.79
C LEU A 7 -6.15 1.10 -0.44
N SER A 8 -5.61 1.40 -1.61
CA SER A 8 -6.16 0.95 -2.90
C SER A 8 -5.77 -0.50 -3.20
N GLY A 9 -4.68 -0.98 -2.61
CA GLY A 9 -4.22 -2.35 -2.75
C GLY A 9 -2.97 -2.66 -1.93
N ILE A 10 -2.63 -3.94 -1.89
CA ILE A 10 -1.43 -4.45 -1.24
C ILE A 10 -0.76 -5.44 -2.20
N ALA A 11 0.52 -5.24 -2.50
CA ALA A 11 1.33 -6.30 -3.10
C ALA A 11 2.13 -6.98 -1.98
N TYR A 12 1.81 -8.26 -1.73
CA TYR A 12 2.37 -9.03 -0.62
C TYR A 12 3.87 -9.27 -0.80
N GLU A 13 4.29 -9.63 -2.02
CA GLU A 13 5.68 -9.93 -2.39
C GLU A 13 6.02 -9.31 -3.76
N SER A 14 6.57 -8.11 -3.77
CA SER A 14 7.01 -7.43 -5.00
C SER A 14 8.52 -7.45 -5.17
N LEU A 15 8.99 -7.83 -6.35
CA LEU A 15 10.39 -7.72 -6.78
C LEU A 15 10.67 -6.46 -7.61
N VAL A 16 9.63 -5.68 -7.95
CA VAL A 16 9.72 -4.55 -8.90
C VAL A 16 9.48 -3.18 -8.25
N ASN A 17 9.06 -3.16 -6.97
CA ASN A 17 8.77 -1.93 -6.22
C ASN A 17 9.88 -1.55 -5.24
N GLY A 18 11.11 -1.97 -5.50
CA GLY A 18 12.31 -1.65 -4.71
C GLY A 18 13.26 -2.85 -4.56
N PRO A 19 14.43 -2.65 -3.93
CA PRO A 19 15.41 -3.72 -3.74
C PRO A 19 14.93 -4.84 -2.81
N GLY A 20 15.10 -6.09 -3.24
CA GLY A 20 14.65 -7.29 -2.52
C GLY A 20 13.13 -7.49 -2.58
N ILE A 21 12.62 -8.52 -1.91
CA ILE A 21 11.17 -8.79 -1.86
C ILE A 21 10.52 -7.73 -0.94
N ARG A 22 9.63 -6.92 -1.50
CA ARG A 22 8.95 -5.82 -0.81
C ARG A 22 7.52 -6.19 -0.45
N ARG A 23 7.09 -5.80 0.75
CA ARG A 23 5.67 -5.53 1.00
C ARG A 23 5.34 -4.16 0.47
N VAL A 24 4.31 -4.03 -0.35
CA VAL A 24 3.92 -2.73 -0.93
C VAL A 24 2.51 -2.38 -0.49
N PHE A 25 2.36 -1.20 0.10
CA PHE A 25 1.06 -0.62 0.44
C PHE A 25 0.80 0.53 -0.51
N PHE A 26 -0.23 0.40 -1.35
CA PHE A 26 -0.67 1.46 -2.24
C PHE A 26 -1.72 2.30 -1.53
N SER A 27 -1.39 3.55 -1.27
CA SER A 27 -2.30 4.50 -0.65
C SER A 27 -3.53 4.77 -1.52
N GLN A 28 -4.67 5.04 -0.87
CA GLN A 28 -5.85 5.56 -1.54
C GLN A 28 -5.91 7.08 -1.41
N GLY A 29 -6.26 7.76 -2.49
CA GLY A 29 -6.41 9.22 -2.55
C GLY A 29 -5.24 9.87 -3.27
N CYS A 30 -5.52 10.54 -4.38
CA CYS A 30 -4.52 11.31 -5.12
C CYS A 30 -5.17 12.56 -5.72
N LYS A 31 -4.71 13.74 -5.27
CA LYS A 31 -5.26 15.03 -5.71
C LYS A 31 -4.82 15.47 -7.11
N HIS A 32 -3.83 14.79 -7.69
CA HIS A 32 -3.22 15.23 -8.95
C HIS A 32 -4.12 15.06 -10.16
N ASN A 33 -4.96 14.01 -10.17
CA ASN A 33 -5.88 13.73 -11.28
C ASN A 33 -5.21 13.82 -12.66
N CYS A 34 -4.03 13.20 -12.80
CA CYS A 34 -3.22 13.28 -14.01
C CYS A 34 -3.98 12.78 -15.24
N GLU A 35 -3.82 13.45 -16.38
CA GLU A 35 -4.29 12.95 -17.67
C GLU A 35 -3.57 11.63 -18.02
N GLY A 36 -4.32 10.60 -18.42
CA GLY A 36 -3.76 9.28 -18.72
C GLY A 36 -3.22 8.53 -17.50
N CYS A 37 -3.67 8.86 -16.28
CA CYS A 37 -3.28 8.13 -15.07
C CYS A 37 -3.53 6.62 -15.25
N PHE A 38 -2.52 5.81 -14.91
CA PHE A 38 -2.63 4.34 -14.94
C PHE A 38 -3.56 3.79 -13.85
N ASN A 39 -3.76 4.56 -12.78
CA ASN A 39 -4.54 4.15 -11.61
C ASN A 39 -5.62 5.21 -11.27
N PRO A 40 -6.56 5.51 -12.18
CA PRO A 40 -7.54 6.57 -11.97
C PRO A 40 -8.45 6.31 -10.76
N ASP A 41 -8.69 5.04 -10.44
CA ASP A 41 -9.52 4.63 -9.30
C ASP A 41 -8.90 4.99 -7.93
N THR A 42 -7.60 5.33 -7.88
CA THR A 42 -6.94 5.75 -6.64
C THR A 42 -7.14 7.22 -6.32
N HIS A 43 -7.78 8.01 -7.20
CA HIS A 43 -7.94 9.44 -7.00
C HIS A 43 -8.90 9.79 -5.85
N ASP A 44 -10.00 9.05 -5.70
CA ASP A 44 -11.00 9.30 -4.65
C ASP A 44 -10.44 8.99 -3.26
N PHE A 45 -10.40 9.98 -2.37
CA PHE A 45 -9.94 9.81 -0.99
C PHE A 45 -10.84 8.92 -0.14
N ASN A 46 -12.10 8.71 -0.55
CA ASN A 46 -13.05 7.84 0.16
C ASN A 46 -13.11 6.41 -0.40
N GLY A 47 -12.39 6.14 -1.48
CA GLY A 47 -12.31 4.80 -2.07
C GLY A 47 -11.50 3.80 -1.24
N GLY A 48 -11.07 2.74 -1.91
CA GLY A 48 -10.20 1.71 -1.34
C GLY A 48 -10.80 1.02 -0.12
N GLU A 49 -9.93 0.42 0.69
CA GLU A 49 -10.30 -0.29 1.91
C GLU A 49 -9.59 0.31 3.13
N GLU A 50 -10.35 0.55 4.20
CA GLU A 50 -9.78 0.96 5.48
C GLU A 50 -9.14 -0.24 6.19
N LYS A 51 -7.85 -0.13 6.49
CA LYS A 51 -7.05 -1.18 7.15
C LYS A 51 -6.53 -0.70 8.49
N ASN A 52 -6.50 -1.60 9.47
CA ASN A 52 -5.86 -1.36 10.76
C ASN A 52 -4.33 -1.39 10.61
N ILE A 53 -3.64 -0.36 11.09
CA ILE A 53 -2.19 -0.23 10.93
C ILE A 53 -1.42 -1.31 11.71
N ASP A 54 -1.86 -1.66 12.93
CA ASP A 54 -1.17 -2.68 13.74
C ASP A 54 -1.20 -4.04 13.02
N SER A 55 -2.33 -4.40 12.39
CA SER A 55 -2.44 -5.63 11.59
C SER A 55 -1.53 -5.64 10.35
N LEU A 56 -1.34 -4.50 9.68
CA LEU A 56 -0.42 -4.39 8.54
C LEU A 56 1.04 -4.54 8.97
N ILE A 57 1.39 -4.02 10.14
CA ILE A 57 2.74 -4.18 10.71
C ILE A 57 3.00 -5.65 11.06
N GLU A 58 2.06 -6.31 11.73
CA GLU A 58 2.18 -7.74 12.06
C GLU A 58 2.36 -8.60 10.82
N ASP A 59 1.59 -8.33 9.76
CA ASP A 59 1.68 -9.03 8.48
C ASP A 59 3.05 -8.85 7.78
N VAL A 60 3.70 -7.69 7.93
CA VAL A 60 5.09 -7.50 7.47
C VAL A 60 6.07 -8.30 8.32
N LEU A 61 5.98 -8.16 9.65
CA LEU A 61 6.95 -8.74 10.59
C LEU A 61 6.90 -10.27 10.62
N ASN A 62 5.73 -10.86 10.37
CA ASN A 62 5.55 -12.32 10.37
C ASN A 62 6.08 -13.01 9.10
N ASN A 63 6.57 -12.26 8.10
CA ASN A 63 7.07 -12.83 6.86
C ASN A 63 8.60 -12.60 6.68
N PRO A 64 9.45 -13.62 6.96
CA PRO A 64 10.91 -13.47 6.95
C PRO A 64 11.54 -13.29 5.55
N ILE A 65 10.79 -13.58 4.47
CA ILE A 65 11.29 -13.36 3.11
C ILE A 65 11.21 -11.89 2.71
N ILE A 66 10.37 -11.09 3.37
CA ILE A 66 10.27 -9.65 3.13
C ILE A 66 11.56 -8.96 3.57
N LYS A 67 12.16 -8.19 2.67
CA LYS A 67 13.40 -7.41 2.89
C LYS A 67 13.12 -5.92 3.07
N GLY A 68 11.86 -5.51 2.97
CA GLY A 68 11.38 -4.25 3.52
C GLY A 68 10.03 -3.81 2.93
N VAL A 69 9.65 -2.57 3.23
CA VAL A 69 8.32 -2.02 2.92
C VAL A 69 8.41 -0.85 1.93
N THR A 70 7.59 -0.86 0.89
CA THR A 70 7.42 0.26 -0.03
C THR A 70 6.05 0.89 0.19
N PHE A 71 6.03 2.21 0.37
CA PHE A 71 4.79 3.00 0.43
C PHE A 71 4.63 3.68 -0.92
N SER A 72 3.52 3.40 -1.60
CA SER A 72 3.26 3.88 -2.96
C SER A 72 1.94 4.64 -3.05
#